data_AF-A0A8T1YMA4-F1
#
_entry.id   AF-A0A8T1YMA4-F1
#
_cell.length_a   1.000
_cell.length_b   1.000
_cell.length_c   1.000
_cell.angle_alpha   90.00
_cell.angle_beta   90.00
_cell.angle_gamma   90.00
#
_symmetry.space_group_name_H-M   'P 1'
#
loop_
_entity.id
_entity.type
_entity.pdbx_description
1 polymer ?
#
loop_
_entity_poly.entity_id
_entity_poly.type
_entity_poly.pdbx_seq_one_letter_code
_entity_poly.pdbx_strand_id
1 'polypeptide(L)'
;MSHSKRPRLASKAVRKMTQLLRRRDLVMVGVCLVFAGLLSLVIYQIGVYPLQLFFHFSDDVHHQEDLKKLGKILTEAATEDKTVIITTLNRAWSEPNSTFDLFLDSFHVGKETKPLLRHLVVACLDGEAYSRCLEVHPRRCYFMKTAGIDFAGDKMFMTPDYLKMMWRRIEFLGTLLKLGYNFIFTDIDIMWFRDPFPRLSKDVDFQIACDRFNGDDNDIHNAVNGGFTFVKANQRTIDFYNYWYMSRLRYPDRHDQDVLDNIKGGWYIAKIGLKMRFLDTKYFGGFCEPSRDLDNVCTMHANCCVGLENKIRDLRQLLVDWENYLSAAKTSDGQMMTWRNPENCMKQWWWKKKKKSIG
;
A
#
# COMPACT_ATOMS: atom_id res chain seq x y z
N MET A 1 72.40 63.34 38.90
CA MET A 1 71.98 62.36 37.86
C MET A 1 70.95 61.41 38.46
N SER A 2 69.67 61.60 38.17
CA SER A 2 68.60 60.67 38.59
C SER A 2 67.67 60.46 37.41
N HIS A 3 67.94 59.43 36.61
CA HIS A 3 67.02 59.00 35.55
C HIS A 3 65.94 58.11 36.16
N SER A 4 64.77 58.73 36.35
CA SER A 4 63.50 58.15 36.76
C SER A 4 63.08 57.00 35.83
N LYS A 5 62.90 55.80 36.41
CA LYS A 5 62.23 54.65 35.79
C LYS A 5 60.72 54.85 35.86
N ARG A 6 60.05 54.96 34.70
CA ARG A 6 58.58 54.86 34.50
C ARG A 6 58.29 53.97 33.27
N PRO A 7 57.14 53.26 33.20
CA PRO A 7 57.00 51.93 33.77
C PRO A 7 56.77 50.81 32.74
N ARG A 8 57.21 49.59 33.09
CA ARG A 8 56.99 48.30 32.40
C ARG A 8 55.51 47.80 32.39
N LEU A 9 54.51 48.67 32.59
CA LEU A 9 53.10 48.26 32.70
C LEU A 9 52.39 48.14 31.34
N ALA A 10 52.66 49.05 30.40
CA ALA A 10 51.99 49.07 29.09
C ALA A 10 52.28 47.81 28.26
N SER A 11 53.53 47.31 28.28
CA SER A 11 53.89 46.10 27.50
C SER A 11 53.30 44.81 28.06
N LYS A 12 53.06 44.72 29.39
CA LYS A 12 52.40 43.57 30.01
C LYS A 12 50.91 43.51 29.68
N ALA A 13 50.21 44.65 29.67
CA ALA A 13 48.80 44.72 29.33
C ALA A 13 48.55 44.35 27.87
N VAL A 14 49.38 44.86 26.95
CA VAL A 14 49.33 44.51 25.52
C VAL A 14 49.56 43.02 25.32
N ARG A 15 50.60 42.42 25.93
CA ARG A 15 50.89 40.97 25.84
C ARG A 15 49.74 40.10 26.36
N LYS A 16 49.11 40.52 27.45
CA LYS A 16 47.96 39.81 28.06
C LYS A 16 46.74 39.89 27.15
N MET A 17 46.50 41.03 26.51
CA MET A 17 45.44 41.21 25.50
C MET A 17 45.69 40.35 24.25
N THR A 18 46.93 40.28 23.74
CA THR A 18 47.27 39.43 22.59
C THR A 18 47.13 37.94 22.90
N GLN A 19 47.51 37.51 24.12
CA GLN A 19 47.28 36.13 24.57
C GLN A 19 45.80 35.80 24.72
N LEU A 20 44.98 36.74 25.22
CA LEU A 20 43.53 36.57 25.34
C LEU A 20 42.85 36.47 23.97
N LEU A 21 43.26 37.31 23.01
CA LEU A 21 42.77 37.25 21.63
C LEU A 21 43.13 35.92 20.97
N ARG A 22 44.41 35.51 21.04
CA ARG A 22 44.87 34.22 20.50
C ARG A 22 44.16 33.01 21.13
N ARG A 23 43.80 33.10 22.41
CA ARG A 23 43.04 32.06 23.12
C ARG A 23 41.59 32.02 22.67
N ARG A 24 40.95 33.16 22.40
CA ARG A 24 39.61 33.22 21.78
C ARG A 24 39.62 32.64 20.37
N ASP A 25 40.63 32.95 19.57
CA ASP A 25 40.74 32.45 18.20
C ASP A 25 40.92 30.92 18.18
N LEU A 26 41.76 30.38 19.05
CA LEU A 26 41.93 28.93 19.21
C LEU A 26 40.65 28.22 19.66
N VAL A 27 39.89 28.83 20.58
CA VAL A 27 38.59 28.30 21.02
C VAL A 27 37.57 28.33 19.88
N MET A 28 37.51 29.43 19.12
CA MET A 28 36.63 29.55 17.94
C MET A 28 36.94 28.50 16.87
N VAL A 29 38.22 28.26 16.57
CA VAL A 29 38.64 27.21 15.62
C VAL A 29 38.25 25.83 16.15
N GLY A 30 38.45 25.56 17.44
CA GLY A 30 38.03 24.31 18.07
C GLY A 30 36.52 24.07 17.98
N VAL A 31 35.71 25.10 18.23
CA VAL A 31 34.24 25.01 18.10
C VAL A 31 33.82 24.75 16.66
N CYS A 32 34.44 25.41 15.67
CA CYS A 32 34.12 25.19 14.25
C CYS A 32 34.46 23.76 13.81
N LEU A 33 35.58 23.19 14.26
CA LEU A 33 35.97 21.81 13.94
C LEU A 33 35.01 20.79 14.55
N VAL A 34 34.54 21.01 15.79
CA VAL A 34 33.53 20.16 16.42
C VAL A 34 32.20 20.23 15.66
N PHE A 35 31.75 21.42 15.28
CA PHE A 35 30.54 21.59 14.46
C PHE A 35 30.66 20.92 13.09
N ALA A 36 31.78 21.08 12.40
CA ALA A 36 32.03 20.43 11.11
C ALA A 36 32.07 18.89 11.24
N GLY A 37 32.66 18.38 12.32
CA GLY A 37 32.67 16.95 12.65
C GLY A 37 31.26 16.42 12.89
N LEU A 38 30.45 17.11 13.70
CA LEU A 38 29.05 16.76 13.95
C LEU A 38 28.20 16.83 12.68
N LEU A 39 28.37 17.87 11.86
CA LEU A 39 27.65 18.02 10.59
C LEU A 39 28.00 16.88 9.62
N SER A 40 29.28 16.49 9.55
CA SER A 40 29.75 15.37 8.73
C SER A 40 29.18 14.04 9.21
N LEU A 41 29.08 13.85 10.54
CA LEU A 41 28.48 12.67 11.15
C LEU A 41 26.98 12.58 10.84
N VAL A 42 26.27 13.72 10.92
CA VAL A 42 24.85 13.83 10.55
C VAL A 42 24.63 13.57 9.06
N ILE A 43 25.47 14.13 8.18
CA ILE A 43 25.42 13.86 6.73
C ILE A 43 25.69 12.38 6.45
N TYR A 44 26.64 11.76 7.17
CA TYR A 44 26.91 10.34 7.04
C TYR A 44 25.72 9.49 7.51
N GLN A 45 25.13 9.79 8.67
CA GLN A 45 24.00 9.02 9.22
C GLN A 45 22.69 9.21 8.46
N ILE A 46 22.41 10.41 7.95
CA ILE A 46 21.14 10.74 7.28
C ILE A 46 21.25 10.53 5.75
N GLY A 47 22.41 10.80 5.17
CA GLY A 47 22.62 10.75 3.72
C GLY A 47 23.29 9.45 3.27
N VAL A 48 24.52 9.20 3.72
CA VAL A 48 25.39 8.15 3.15
C VAL A 48 25.03 6.75 3.63
N TYR A 49 24.77 6.57 4.92
CA TYR A 49 24.49 5.26 5.53
C TYR A 49 23.19 4.63 5.04
N PRO A 50 22.06 5.37 4.91
CA PRO A 50 20.83 4.82 4.32
C PRO A 50 21.01 4.50 2.84
N LEU A 51 21.79 5.30 2.10
CA LEU A 51 22.11 5.05 0.70
C LEU A 51 22.94 3.78 0.54
N GLN A 52 23.98 3.60 1.36
CA GLN A 52 24.82 2.39 1.35
C GLN A 52 24.03 1.14 1.74
N LEU A 53 23.14 1.24 2.74
CA LEU A 53 22.25 0.12 3.10
C LEU A 53 21.27 -0.21 1.96
N PHE A 54 20.82 0.81 1.22
CA PHE A 54 19.98 0.63 0.03
C PHE A 54 20.73 -0.08 -1.11
N PHE A 55 22.01 0.26 -1.33
CA PHE A 55 22.84 -0.37 -2.35
C PHE A 55 23.34 -1.77 -1.96
N HIS A 56 23.62 -2.04 -0.68
CA HIS A 56 24.07 -3.36 -0.22
C HIS A 56 22.96 -4.42 -0.26
N PHE A 57 21.69 -4.02 -0.31
CA PHE A 57 20.55 -4.93 -0.48
C PHE A 57 20.41 -5.45 -1.93
N SER A 58 21.17 -4.89 -2.88
CA SER A 58 20.98 -5.12 -4.32
C SER A 58 21.86 -6.22 -4.94
N ASP A 59 22.82 -6.80 -4.20
CA ASP A 59 23.86 -7.70 -4.74
C ASP A 59 23.71 -9.18 -4.32
N ASP A 60 22.53 -9.61 -3.86
CA ASP A 60 22.30 -11.01 -3.46
C ASP A 60 21.89 -11.88 -4.67
N VAL A 61 22.64 -12.94 -4.96
CA VAL A 61 22.37 -13.90 -6.06
C VAL A 61 20.95 -14.48 -5.95
N HIS A 62 20.46 -14.68 -4.72
CA HIS A 62 19.09 -15.13 -4.47
C HIS A 62 18.03 -14.10 -4.90
N HIS A 63 18.31 -12.81 -4.78
CA HIS A 63 17.41 -11.75 -5.20
C HIS A 63 17.27 -11.70 -6.73
N GLN A 64 18.37 -11.92 -7.45
CA GLN A 64 18.36 -11.92 -8.91
C GLN A 64 17.58 -13.11 -9.49
N GLU A 65 17.64 -14.28 -8.85
CA GLU A 65 16.85 -15.45 -9.24
C GLU A 65 15.36 -15.24 -8.97
N ASP A 66 14.99 -14.70 -7.79
CA ASP A 66 13.61 -14.40 -7.45
C ASP A 66 12.98 -13.37 -8.42
N LEU A 67 13.76 -12.36 -8.84
CA LEU A 67 13.32 -11.38 -9.85
C LEU A 67 13.16 -12.00 -11.24
N LYS A 68 14.04 -12.93 -11.65
CA LYS A 68 13.88 -13.67 -12.92
C LYS A 68 12.60 -14.50 -12.91
N LYS A 69 12.32 -15.21 -11.81
CA LYS A 69 11.11 -16.01 -11.65
C LYS A 69 9.85 -15.13 -11.70
N LEU A 70 9.86 -14.01 -10.98
CA LEU A 70 8.77 -13.04 -11.02
C LEU A 70 8.57 -12.50 -12.44
N GLY A 71 9.63 -12.10 -13.12
CA GLY A 71 9.58 -11.57 -14.49
C GLY A 71 8.94 -12.57 -15.48
N LYS A 72 9.24 -13.86 -15.36
CA LYS A 72 8.60 -14.90 -16.16
C LYS A 72 7.10 -14.98 -15.90
N ILE A 73 6.69 -15.04 -14.63
CA ILE A 73 5.27 -15.10 -14.24
C ILE A 73 4.50 -13.87 -14.77
N LEU A 74 5.07 -12.68 -14.61
CA LEU A 74 4.47 -11.44 -15.08
C LEU A 74 4.34 -11.41 -16.61
N THR A 75 5.35 -11.88 -17.33
CA THR A 75 5.32 -11.95 -18.80
C THR A 75 4.20 -12.87 -19.28
N GLU A 76 4.00 -14.02 -18.62
CA GLU A 76 2.96 -14.99 -18.96
C GLU A 76 1.54 -14.58 -18.51
N ALA A 77 1.45 -13.68 -17.53
CA ALA A 77 0.18 -13.18 -16.99
C ALA A 77 -0.25 -11.84 -17.60
N ALA A 78 0.64 -11.08 -18.22
CA ALA A 78 0.30 -9.75 -18.70
C ALA A 78 -0.68 -9.75 -19.88
N THR A 79 -1.51 -8.71 -19.94
CA THR A 79 -2.24 -8.29 -21.15
C THR A 79 -1.28 -7.70 -22.19
N GLU A 80 -1.78 -7.43 -23.39
CA GLU A 80 -1.01 -6.79 -24.47
C GLU A 80 -0.41 -5.43 -24.06
N ASP A 81 -1.10 -4.67 -23.20
CA ASP A 81 -0.64 -3.39 -22.67
C ASP A 81 0.19 -3.51 -21.38
N LYS A 82 0.71 -4.71 -21.09
CA LYS A 82 1.53 -5.03 -19.90
C LYS A 82 0.81 -4.84 -18.56
N THR A 83 -0.50 -5.08 -18.53
CA THR A 83 -1.29 -5.04 -17.30
C THR A 83 -1.42 -6.43 -16.68
N VAL A 84 -1.18 -6.54 -15.38
CA VAL A 84 -1.39 -7.77 -14.59
C VAL A 84 -2.41 -7.51 -13.47
N ILE A 85 -3.16 -8.53 -13.05
CA ILE A 85 -3.99 -8.46 -11.85
C ILE A 85 -3.21 -9.10 -10.72
N ILE A 86 -3.03 -8.39 -9.62
CA ILE A 86 -2.21 -8.82 -8.48
C ILE A 86 -3.10 -8.91 -7.24
N THR A 87 -2.95 -10.00 -6.50
CA THR A 87 -3.43 -10.09 -5.12
C THR A 87 -2.34 -10.64 -4.20
N THR A 88 -2.51 -10.48 -2.90
CA THR A 88 -1.62 -11.05 -1.88
C THR A 88 -2.36 -12.09 -1.07
N LEU A 89 -1.70 -13.21 -0.77
CA LEU A 89 -2.29 -14.31 -0.02
C LEU A 89 -1.39 -14.69 1.16
N ASN A 90 -1.97 -14.87 2.34
CA ASN A 90 -1.32 -15.52 3.48
C ASN A 90 -2.17 -16.72 3.95
N ARG A 91 -1.62 -17.53 4.85
CA ARG A 91 -2.24 -18.74 5.39
C ARG A 91 -3.67 -18.53 5.88
N ALA A 92 -3.94 -17.43 6.57
CA ALA A 92 -5.26 -17.18 7.16
C ALA A 92 -6.38 -17.08 6.12
N TRP A 93 -6.05 -16.60 4.93
CA TRP A 93 -7.00 -16.44 3.83
C TRP A 93 -7.01 -17.63 2.86
N SER A 94 -6.07 -18.57 3.01
CA SER A 94 -5.86 -19.68 2.08
C SER A 94 -6.48 -21.01 2.53
N GLU A 95 -7.16 -21.06 3.67
CA GLU A 95 -7.82 -22.31 4.11
C GLU A 95 -8.86 -22.78 3.08
N PRO A 96 -9.03 -24.09 2.88
CA PRO A 96 -10.07 -24.61 2.00
C PRO A 96 -11.47 -24.11 2.37
N ASN A 97 -12.28 -23.80 1.37
CA ASN A 97 -13.60 -23.17 1.48
C ASN A 97 -13.59 -21.80 2.19
N SER A 98 -12.43 -21.12 2.24
CA SER A 98 -12.27 -19.77 2.79
C SER A 98 -12.31 -18.71 1.69
N THR A 99 -11.89 -17.50 2.05
CA THR A 99 -11.97 -16.30 1.23
C THR A 99 -11.27 -16.44 -0.12
N PHE A 100 -10.13 -17.14 -0.20
CA PHE A 100 -9.45 -17.33 -1.49
C PHE A 100 -10.27 -18.13 -2.49
N ASP A 101 -11.01 -19.15 -2.04
CA ASP A 101 -11.89 -19.92 -2.92
C ASP A 101 -13.06 -19.06 -3.39
N LEU A 102 -13.68 -18.29 -2.49
CA LEU A 102 -14.75 -17.34 -2.84
C LEU A 102 -14.27 -16.27 -3.84
N PHE A 103 -13.05 -15.78 -3.67
CA PHE A 103 -12.42 -14.84 -4.60
C PHE A 103 -12.34 -15.43 -6.01
N LEU A 104 -11.78 -16.64 -6.15
CA LEU A 104 -11.67 -17.31 -7.44
C LEU A 104 -13.05 -17.64 -8.04
N ASP A 105 -13.99 -18.11 -7.20
CA ASP A 105 -15.37 -18.40 -7.60
C ASP A 105 -16.07 -17.16 -8.15
N SER A 106 -15.82 -15.98 -7.57
CA SER A 106 -16.39 -14.73 -8.07
C SER A 106 -16.02 -14.46 -9.53
N PHE A 107 -14.77 -14.72 -9.94
CA PHE A 107 -14.39 -14.62 -11.36
C PHE A 107 -15.09 -15.66 -12.22
N HIS A 108 -15.43 -16.84 -11.69
CA HIS A 108 -16.13 -17.87 -12.45
C HIS A 108 -17.60 -17.52 -12.70
N VAL A 109 -18.27 -16.92 -11.72
CA VAL A 109 -19.69 -16.56 -11.80
C VAL A 109 -19.96 -15.13 -12.30
N GLY A 110 -18.94 -14.27 -12.31
CA GLY A 110 -19.06 -12.90 -12.82
C GLY A 110 -19.23 -12.86 -14.35
N LYS A 111 -19.85 -11.77 -14.84
CA LYS A 111 -20.03 -11.52 -16.27
C LYS A 111 -18.70 -11.07 -16.87
N GLU A 112 -18.18 -11.87 -17.80
CA GLU A 112 -16.93 -11.59 -18.53
C GLU A 112 -15.67 -11.51 -17.65
N THR A 113 -15.72 -11.99 -16.40
CA THR A 113 -14.58 -11.97 -15.48
C THR A 113 -13.73 -13.23 -15.56
N LYS A 114 -14.30 -14.40 -15.92
CA LYS A 114 -13.56 -15.68 -15.98
C LYS A 114 -12.28 -15.63 -16.81
N PRO A 115 -12.24 -14.99 -18.00
CA PRO A 115 -10.99 -14.86 -18.77
C PRO A 115 -9.89 -14.09 -18.04
N LEU A 116 -10.24 -13.21 -17.10
CA LEU A 116 -9.29 -12.39 -16.33
C LEU A 116 -8.44 -13.22 -15.35
N LEU A 117 -8.87 -14.43 -14.97
CA LEU A 117 -8.08 -15.33 -14.14
C LEU A 117 -6.72 -15.66 -14.78
N ARG A 118 -6.62 -15.65 -16.12
CA ARG A 118 -5.33 -15.83 -16.80
C ARG A 118 -4.35 -14.67 -16.57
N HIS A 119 -4.85 -13.53 -16.08
CA HIS A 119 -4.06 -12.34 -15.78
C HIS A 119 -3.81 -12.17 -14.27
N LEU A 120 -4.40 -13.04 -13.44
CA LEU A 120 -4.24 -13.03 -11.99
C LEU A 120 -2.92 -13.67 -11.58
N VAL A 121 -2.09 -12.90 -10.88
CA VAL A 121 -0.89 -13.35 -10.17
C VAL A 121 -1.12 -13.20 -8.67
N VAL A 122 -0.83 -14.27 -7.93
CA VAL A 122 -1.03 -14.32 -6.47
C VAL A 122 0.34 -14.28 -5.79
N ALA A 123 0.65 -13.16 -5.12
CA ALA A 123 1.84 -13.02 -4.31
C ALA A 123 1.61 -13.63 -2.91
N CYS A 124 2.16 -14.82 -2.70
CA CYS A 124 2.01 -15.59 -1.47
C CYS A 124 3.07 -15.18 -0.44
N LEU A 125 2.62 -14.86 0.77
CA LEU A 125 3.44 -14.31 1.86
C LEU A 125 4.10 -15.40 2.72
N ASP A 126 3.59 -16.63 2.66
CA ASP A 126 4.08 -17.79 3.40
C ASP A 126 3.97 -19.07 2.56
N GLY A 127 4.63 -20.13 3.03
CA GLY A 127 4.71 -21.40 2.30
C GLY A 127 3.39 -22.16 2.20
N GLU A 128 2.51 -22.04 3.20
CA GLU A 128 1.20 -22.71 3.20
C GLU A 128 0.28 -22.06 2.17
N ALA A 129 0.22 -20.73 2.15
CA ALA A 129 -0.48 -19.95 1.13
C ALA A 129 0.05 -20.25 -0.29
N TYR A 130 1.38 -20.35 -0.44
CA TYR A 130 1.99 -20.67 -1.73
C TYR A 130 1.62 -22.07 -2.22
N SER A 131 1.64 -23.05 -1.30
CA SER A 131 1.29 -24.44 -1.61
C SER A 131 -0.17 -24.55 -2.02
N ARG A 132 -1.08 -23.95 -1.23
CA ARG A 132 -2.51 -23.86 -1.56
C ARG A 132 -2.72 -23.17 -2.90
N CYS A 133 -2.07 -22.04 -3.14
CA CYS A 133 -2.22 -21.30 -4.38
C CYS A 133 -1.89 -22.17 -5.60
N LEU A 134 -0.81 -22.96 -5.53
CA LEU A 134 -0.43 -23.85 -6.63
C LEU A 134 -1.44 -24.97 -6.88
N GLU A 135 -2.18 -25.41 -5.86
CA GLU A 135 -3.22 -26.43 -6.00
C GLU A 135 -4.43 -25.93 -6.80
N VAL A 136 -4.90 -24.70 -6.54
CA VAL A 136 -6.14 -24.17 -7.17
C VAL A 136 -5.91 -23.18 -8.30
N HIS A 137 -4.76 -22.50 -8.33
CA HIS A 137 -4.42 -21.52 -9.36
C HIS A 137 -3.00 -21.78 -9.91
N PRO A 138 -2.80 -22.91 -10.61
CA PRO A 138 -1.48 -23.31 -11.05
C PRO A 138 -0.87 -22.29 -12.01
N ARG A 139 0.47 -22.16 -11.95
CA ARG A 139 1.36 -21.35 -12.83
C ARG A 139 1.53 -19.87 -12.48
N ARG A 140 0.64 -19.25 -11.70
CA ARG A 140 0.69 -17.79 -11.44
C ARG A 140 0.79 -17.43 -9.96
N CYS A 141 1.31 -18.35 -9.16
CA CYS A 141 1.64 -18.10 -7.77
C CYS A 141 3.12 -17.69 -7.68
N TYR A 142 3.39 -16.61 -6.96
CA TYR A 142 4.74 -16.14 -6.66
C TYR A 142 4.97 -16.20 -5.16
N PHE A 143 6.03 -16.87 -4.72
CA PHE A 143 6.38 -16.90 -3.31
C PHE A 143 7.19 -15.65 -2.95
N MET A 144 6.54 -14.69 -2.31
CA MET A 144 7.13 -13.42 -1.91
C MET A 144 7.84 -13.57 -0.56
N LYS A 145 9.06 -14.09 -0.60
CA LYS A 145 9.90 -14.22 0.59
C LYS A 145 10.14 -12.85 1.24
N THR A 146 10.11 -12.85 2.57
CA THR A 146 10.53 -11.71 3.39
C THR A 146 11.57 -12.20 4.38
N ALA A 147 12.77 -11.64 4.33
CA ALA A 147 13.87 -12.08 5.18
C ALA A 147 13.51 -11.89 6.66
N GLY A 148 13.58 -12.98 7.44
CA GLY A 148 13.45 -12.95 8.90
C GLY A 148 12.04 -12.82 9.46
N ILE A 149 10.97 -12.98 8.67
CA ILE A 149 9.58 -12.88 9.16
C ILE A 149 8.71 -13.99 8.54
N ASP A 150 8.08 -14.78 9.42
CA ASP A 150 7.01 -15.71 9.04
C ASP A 150 5.65 -15.01 9.15
N PHE A 151 5.01 -14.77 8.00
CA PHE A 151 3.68 -14.16 7.94
C PHE A 151 2.53 -15.16 8.12
N ALA A 152 2.82 -16.43 8.47
CA ALA A 152 1.78 -17.41 8.78
C ALA A 152 0.84 -16.89 9.91
N GLY A 153 -0.47 -16.91 9.66
CA GLY A 153 -1.55 -16.62 10.61
C GLY A 153 -2.41 -15.38 10.31
N ASP A 154 -3.59 -15.29 10.96
CA ASP A 154 -4.46 -14.10 10.91
C ASP A 154 -3.78 -12.98 11.73
N LYS A 155 -3.11 -12.07 11.03
CA LYS A 155 -2.45 -10.95 11.69
C LYS A 155 -3.53 -9.95 12.06
N MET A 156 -3.85 -9.90 13.36
CA MET A 156 -4.80 -8.92 13.88
C MET A 156 -4.47 -7.52 13.35
N PHE A 157 -5.51 -6.84 12.89
CA PHE A 157 -5.43 -5.49 12.32
C PHE A 157 -4.60 -4.56 13.24
N MET A 158 -3.67 -3.81 12.64
CA MET A 158 -2.74 -2.87 13.31
C MET A 158 -1.64 -3.48 14.19
N THR A 159 -1.43 -4.79 14.18
CA THR A 159 -0.24 -5.38 14.80
C THR A 159 1.06 -4.99 14.07
N PRO A 160 2.24 -5.01 14.72
CA PRO A 160 3.51 -4.73 14.06
C PRO A 160 3.76 -5.61 12.82
N ASP A 161 3.36 -6.88 12.87
CA ASP A 161 3.50 -7.81 11.75
C ASP A 161 2.52 -7.48 10.61
N TYR A 162 1.29 -7.07 10.93
CA TYR A 162 0.34 -6.54 9.94
C TYR A 162 0.91 -5.32 9.22
N LEU A 163 1.49 -4.36 9.96
CA LEU A 163 2.09 -3.17 9.37
C LEU A 163 3.26 -3.53 8.45
N LYS A 164 4.17 -4.42 8.88
CA LYS A 164 5.26 -4.89 8.02
C LYS A 164 4.75 -5.57 6.75
N MET A 165 3.69 -6.38 6.85
CA MET A 165 3.06 -7.05 5.70
C MET A 165 2.47 -6.04 4.70
N MET A 166 1.74 -5.04 5.17
CA MET A 166 1.19 -3.98 4.30
C MET A 166 2.28 -3.16 3.62
N TRP A 167 3.34 -2.80 4.35
CA TRP A 167 4.46 -2.07 3.74
C TRP A 167 5.25 -2.92 2.75
N ARG A 168 5.39 -4.23 3.00
CA ARG A 168 5.99 -5.17 2.05
C ARG A 168 5.18 -5.26 0.75
N ARG A 169 3.84 -5.25 0.84
CA ARG A 169 2.95 -5.14 -0.32
C ARG A 169 3.24 -3.88 -1.14
N ILE A 170 3.32 -2.71 -0.50
CA ILE A 170 3.62 -1.44 -1.21
C ILE A 170 4.98 -1.51 -1.91
N GLU A 171 6.01 -2.03 -1.25
CA GLU A 171 7.32 -2.23 -1.86
C GLU A 171 7.27 -3.16 -3.08
N PHE A 172 6.59 -4.30 -2.96
CA PHE A 172 6.43 -5.27 -4.05
C PHE A 172 5.72 -4.66 -5.26
N LEU A 173 4.62 -3.94 -5.04
CA LEU A 173 3.90 -3.22 -6.10
C LEU A 173 4.81 -2.17 -6.77
N GLY A 174 5.65 -1.48 -6.00
CA GLY A 174 6.68 -0.59 -6.54
C GLY A 174 7.71 -1.30 -7.45
N THR A 175 8.08 -2.54 -7.13
CA THR A 175 8.93 -3.37 -8.00
C THR A 175 8.25 -3.70 -9.33
N LEU A 176 6.94 -3.96 -9.34
CA LEU A 176 6.21 -4.20 -10.60
C LEU A 176 6.27 -3.00 -11.54
N LEU A 177 6.13 -1.78 -11.00
CA LEU A 177 6.25 -0.54 -11.77
C LEU A 177 7.66 -0.37 -12.35
N LYS A 178 8.70 -0.66 -11.55
CA LYS A 178 10.11 -0.63 -12.01
C LYS A 178 10.39 -1.66 -13.11
N LEU A 179 9.68 -2.79 -13.10
CA LEU A 179 9.72 -3.80 -14.17
C LEU A 179 8.88 -3.42 -15.39
N GLY A 180 8.15 -2.29 -15.35
CA GLY A 180 7.38 -1.77 -16.47
C GLY A 180 6.00 -2.40 -16.65
N TYR A 181 5.43 -3.00 -15.60
CA TYR A 181 4.08 -3.57 -15.63
C TYR A 181 3.07 -2.62 -14.98
N ASN A 182 1.98 -2.34 -15.70
CA ASN A 182 0.78 -1.80 -15.07
C ASN A 182 0.16 -2.89 -14.20
N PHE A 183 -0.60 -2.52 -13.19
CA PHE A 183 -1.33 -3.52 -12.43
C PHE A 183 -2.69 -3.03 -11.95
N ILE A 184 -3.61 -3.98 -11.84
CA ILE A 184 -4.71 -3.90 -10.89
C ILE A 184 -4.27 -4.61 -9.62
N PHE A 185 -4.35 -3.96 -8.47
CA PHE A 185 -4.25 -4.65 -7.19
C PHE A 185 -5.66 -4.87 -6.64
N THR A 186 -5.92 -6.07 -6.12
CA THR A 186 -7.18 -6.44 -5.46
C THR A 186 -6.91 -7.23 -4.19
N ASP A 187 -7.55 -6.85 -3.08
CA ASP A 187 -7.62 -7.69 -1.88
C ASP A 187 -8.46 -8.94 -2.16
N ILE A 188 -8.21 -9.98 -1.36
CA ILE A 188 -8.82 -11.31 -1.57
C ILE A 188 -10.28 -11.38 -1.13
N ASP A 189 -10.73 -10.43 -0.31
CA ASP A 189 -12.11 -10.27 0.13
C ASP A 189 -12.91 -9.30 -0.76
N ILE A 190 -12.49 -9.18 -2.03
CA ILE A 190 -13.20 -8.44 -3.08
C ILE A 190 -13.77 -9.44 -4.09
N MET A 191 -15.09 -9.43 -4.25
CA MET A 191 -15.76 -10.25 -5.26
C MET A 191 -15.85 -9.52 -6.59
N TRP A 192 -15.57 -10.22 -7.69
CA TRP A 192 -15.55 -9.70 -9.05
C TRP A 192 -16.81 -10.10 -9.80
N PHE A 193 -17.63 -9.13 -10.18
CA PHE A 193 -18.92 -9.35 -10.83
C PHE A 193 -18.94 -8.98 -12.31
N ARG A 194 -18.12 -8.03 -12.73
CA ARG A 194 -17.96 -7.61 -14.13
C ARG A 194 -16.52 -7.23 -14.43
N ASP A 195 -16.17 -7.26 -15.71
CA ASP A 195 -14.91 -6.70 -16.19
C ASP A 195 -14.79 -5.21 -15.80
N PRO A 196 -13.79 -4.81 -14.97
CA PRO A 196 -13.62 -3.43 -14.57
C PRO A 196 -12.90 -2.58 -15.64
N PHE A 197 -12.20 -3.18 -16.61
CA PHE A 197 -11.39 -2.43 -17.58
C PHE A 197 -12.16 -1.32 -18.33
N PRO A 198 -13.43 -1.51 -18.74
CA PRO A 198 -14.24 -0.45 -19.33
C PRO A 198 -14.50 0.76 -18.42
N ARG A 199 -14.35 0.61 -17.10
CA ARG A 199 -14.53 1.69 -16.10
C ARG A 199 -13.22 2.36 -15.71
N LEU A 200 -12.07 1.84 -16.15
CA LEU A 200 -10.75 2.36 -15.80
C LEU A 200 -10.25 3.32 -16.87
N SER A 201 -9.77 4.49 -16.46
CA SER A 201 -9.21 5.48 -17.36
C SER A 201 -7.77 5.13 -17.76
N LYS A 202 -7.45 5.25 -19.05
CA LYS A 202 -6.08 5.08 -19.56
C LYS A 202 -5.25 6.36 -19.44
N ASP A 203 -5.85 7.51 -19.11
CA ASP A 203 -5.21 8.82 -19.11
C ASP A 203 -4.70 9.28 -17.73
N VAL A 204 -4.86 8.42 -16.72
CA VAL A 204 -4.56 8.66 -15.31
C VAL A 204 -3.44 7.73 -14.85
N ASP A 205 -2.60 8.18 -13.92
CA ASP A 205 -1.44 7.42 -13.44
C ASP A 205 -1.83 6.40 -12.35
N PHE A 206 -2.71 6.82 -11.42
CA PHE A 206 -3.12 6.04 -10.26
C PHE A 206 -4.63 6.17 -10.01
N GLN A 207 -5.32 5.05 -9.92
CA GLN A 207 -6.76 4.96 -9.64
C GLN A 207 -6.99 4.09 -8.42
N ILE A 208 -7.85 4.51 -7.49
CA ILE A 208 -8.09 3.79 -6.24
C ILE A 208 -9.58 3.81 -5.87
N ALA A 209 -10.08 2.70 -5.34
CA ALA A 209 -11.43 2.61 -4.82
C ALA A 209 -11.65 3.51 -3.59
N CYS A 210 -12.92 3.67 -3.21
CA CYS A 210 -13.31 4.49 -2.07
C CYS A 210 -14.10 3.68 -1.05
N ASP A 211 -13.89 3.98 0.23
CA ASP A 211 -14.79 3.52 1.30
C ASP A 211 -16.10 4.32 1.28
N ARG A 212 -16.02 5.60 0.86
CA ARG A 212 -17.15 6.48 0.55
C ARG A 212 -16.78 7.41 -0.59
N PHE A 213 -17.59 7.40 -1.64
CA PHE A 213 -17.44 8.27 -2.79
C PHE A 213 -18.25 9.56 -2.59
N ASN A 214 -17.63 10.70 -2.82
CA ASN A 214 -18.26 12.00 -2.60
C ASN A 214 -18.98 12.57 -3.84
N GLY A 215 -18.91 11.88 -4.98
CA GLY A 215 -19.53 12.31 -6.24
C GLY A 215 -18.57 12.96 -7.24
N ASP A 216 -17.32 13.26 -6.87
CA ASP A 216 -16.28 13.79 -7.76
C ASP A 216 -15.06 12.88 -7.77
N ASP A 217 -14.77 12.28 -8.93
CA ASP A 217 -13.67 11.34 -9.12
C ASP A 217 -12.28 11.99 -9.14
N ASN A 218 -12.20 13.33 -9.12
CA ASN A 218 -10.96 14.10 -9.04
C ASN A 218 -10.72 14.69 -7.65
N ASP A 219 -11.70 14.63 -6.74
CA ASP A 219 -11.57 15.23 -5.42
C ASP A 219 -10.67 14.38 -4.52
N ILE A 220 -9.54 14.95 -4.12
CA ILE A 220 -8.56 14.34 -3.23
C ILE A 220 -9.13 14.01 -1.85
N HIS A 221 -10.26 14.59 -1.46
CA HIS A 221 -10.89 14.36 -0.17
C HIS A 221 -11.71 13.06 -0.09
N ASN A 222 -11.88 12.32 -1.20
CA ASN A 222 -12.48 10.98 -1.17
C ASN A 222 -11.75 10.04 -0.20
N ALA A 223 -12.48 9.33 0.66
CA ALA A 223 -11.88 8.35 1.58
C ALA A 223 -11.42 7.12 0.80
N VAL A 224 -10.11 6.88 0.74
CA VAL A 224 -9.57 5.80 -0.12
C VAL A 224 -9.80 4.43 0.48
N ASN A 225 -9.90 3.44 -0.41
CA ASN A 225 -9.93 2.03 -0.08
C ASN A 225 -8.76 1.35 -0.79
N GLY A 226 -7.75 0.93 -0.01
CA GLY A 226 -6.54 0.29 -0.50
C GLY A 226 -6.76 -1.11 -1.08
N GLY A 227 -7.98 -1.64 -0.99
CA GLY A 227 -8.32 -2.97 -1.46
C GLY A 227 -8.41 -3.07 -2.97
N PHE A 228 -8.69 -1.99 -3.71
CA PHE A 228 -8.67 -2.02 -5.17
C PHE A 228 -7.96 -0.79 -5.76
N THR A 229 -6.94 -1.02 -6.58
CA THR A 229 -6.25 0.04 -7.33
C THR A 229 -5.98 -0.38 -8.76
N PHE A 230 -5.89 0.58 -9.67
CA PHE A 230 -5.31 0.41 -11.00
C PHE A 230 -4.21 1.45 -11.21
N VAL A 231 -3.00 0.98 -11.54
CA VAL A 231 -1.80 1.82 -11.58
C VAL A 231 -1.03 1.57 -12.86
N LYS A 232 -0.67 2.65 -13.55
CA LYS A 232 0.16 2.59 -14.76
C LYS A 232 1.64 2.64 -14.40
N ALA A 233 2.46 1.83 -15.07
CA ALA A 233 3.91 1.92 -14.95
C ALA A 233 4.44 3.16 -15.66
N ASN A 234 4.95 4.12 -14.88
CA ASN A 234 5.70 5.26 -15.38
C ASN A 234 6.56 5.86 -14.25
N GLN A 235 7.40 6.84 -14.58
CA GLN A 235 8.29 7.44 -13.59
C GLN A 235 7.55 8.05 -12.38
N ARG A 236 6.38 8.67 -12.61
CA ARG A 236 5.60 9.31 -11.53
C ARG A 236 5.07 8.29 -10.54
N THR A 237 4.55 7.16 -11.02
CA THR A 237 4.04 6.10 -10.13
C THR A 237 5.18 5.39 -9.41
N ILE A 238 6.35 5.21 -10.04
CA ILE A 238 7.56 4.69 -9.37
C ILE A 238 7.97 5.64 -8.23
N ASP A 239 8.09 6.94 -8.51
CA ASP A 239 8.45 7.97 -7.52
C ASP A 239 7.42 8.04 -6.38
N PHE A 240 6.14 7.92 -6.72
CA PHE A 240 5.04 7.91 -5.77
C PHE A 240 5.08 6.69 -4.85
N TYR A 241 5.24 5.47 -5.38
CA TYR A 241 5.31 4.25 -4.56
C TYR A 241 6.54 4.24 -3.64
N ASN A 242 7.69 4.75 -4.12
CA ASN A 242 8.86 4.93 -3.26
C ASN A 242 8.57 5.95 -2.13
N TYR A 243 7.93 7.07 -2.44
CA TYR A 243 7.54 8.09 -1.45
C TYR A 243 6.52 7.56 -0.44
N TRP A 244 5.50 6.83 -0.90
CA TRP A 244 4.49 6.23 -0.04
C TRP A 244 5.12 5.21 0.89
N TYR A 245 5.94 4.28 0.37
CA TYR A 245 6.68 3.32 1.17
C TYR A 245 7.54 4.02 2.25
N MET A 246 8.31 5.03 1.87
CA MET A 246 9.19 5.76 2.80
C MET A 246 8.42 6.59 3.84
N SER A 247 7.18 7.00 3.53
CA SER A 247 6.34 7.77 4.47
C SER A 247 5.99 6.99 5.73
N ARG A 248 6.08 5.64 5.73
CA ARG A 248 5.93 4.82 6.94
C ARG A 248 6.85 5.24 8.10
N LEU A 249 8.03 5.78 7.80
CA LEU A 249 8.98 6.25 8.82
C LEU A 249 8.47 7.51 9.56
N ARG A 250 7.62 8.31 8.90
CA ARG A 250 6.95 9.47 9.50
C ARG A 250 5.66 9.08 10.23
N TYR A 251 5.07 7.95 9.86
CA TYR A 251 3.81 7.45 10.39
C TYR A 251 3.95 5.99 10.87
N PRO A 252 4.79 5.73 11.90
CA PRO A 252 5.18 4.37 12.29
C PRO A 252 4.01 3.49 12.75
N ASP A 253 2.96 4.09 13.31
CA ASP A 253 1.79 3.39 13.84
C ASP A 253 0.58 3.41 12.89
N ARG A 254 0.79 3.69 11.59
CA ARG A 254 -0.27 3.72 10.58
C ARG A 254 -0.01 2.72 9.47
N HIS A 255 -1.08 2.11 8.98
CA HIS A 255 -1.01 1.24 7.82
C HIS A 255 -0.96 2.04 6.52
N ASP A 256 -0.75 1.33 5.41
CA ASP A 256 -0.57 1.88 4.07
C ASP A 256 -1.69 2.83 3.62
N GLN A 257 -2.97 2.42 3.71
CA GLN A 257 -4.11 3.27 3.32
C GLN A 257 -4.25 4.52 4.21
N ASP A 258 -4.08 4.40 5.54
CA ASP A 258 -4.08 5.56 6.43
C ASP A 258 -2.98 6.56 6.05
N VAL A 259 -1.79 6.07 5.72
CA VAL A 259 -0.69 6.93 5.26
C VAL A 259 -1.01 7.54 3.90
N LEU A 260 -1.60 6.78 2.98
CA LEU A 260 -2.04 7.30 1.68
C LEU A 260 -2.99 8.48 1.85
N ASP A 261 -3.99 8.34 2.72
CA ASP A 261 -4.93 9.42 3.02
C ASP A 261 -4.23 10.69 3.53
N ASN A 262 -3.15 10.55 4.29
CA ASN A 262 -2.37 11.68 4.78
C ASN A 262 -1.48 12.34 3.71
N ILE A 263 -1.03 11.59 2.69
CA ILE A 263 -0.02 12.08 1.74
C ILE A 263 -0.56 12.39 0.33
N LYS A 264 -1.73 11.86 -0.04
CA LYS A 264 -2.30 11.97 -1.40
C LYS A 264 -2.54 13.40 -1.88
N GLY A 265 -2.81 14.34 -0.96
CA GLY A 265 -2.94 15.77 -1.25
C GLY A 265 -1.67 16.59 -0.99
N GLY A 266 -0.54 15.94 -0.71
CA GLY A 266 0.70 16.59 -0.33
C GLY A 266 1.43 17.26 -1.50
N TRP A 267 2.29 18.24 -1.19
CA TRP A 267 3.10 18.99 -2.16
C TRP A 267 3.95 18.09 -3.08
N TYR A 268 4.38 16.91 -2.59
CA TYR A 268 5.20 15.99 -3.37
C TYR A 268 4.42 15.39 -4.54
N ILE A 269 3.13 15.09 -4.34
CA ILE A 269 2.23 14.56 -5.39
C ILE A 269 2.08 15.58 -6.52
N ALA A 270 1.88 16.85 -6.15
CA ALA A 270 1.84 17.96 -7.10
C ALA A 270 3.18 18.15 -7.82
N LYS A 271 4.32 18.05 -7.09
CA LYS A 271 5.66 18.20 -7.66
C LYS A 271 5.97 17.16 -8.74
N ILE A 272 5.59 15.90 -8.53
CA ILE A 272 5.81 14.84 -9.53
C ILE A 272 4.74 14.84 -10.63
N GLY A 273 3.68 15.65 -10.48
CA GLY A 273 2.59 15.76 -11.44
C GLY A 273 1.77 14.48 -11.56
N LEU A 274 1.65 13.70 -10.48
CA LEU A 274 0.90 12.44 -10.46
C LEU A 274 -0.60 12.73 -10.65
N LYS A 275 -1.20 12.11 -11.66
CA LYS A 275 -2.65 12.17 -11.86
C LYS A 275 -3.33 11.04 -11.11
N MET A 276 -4.21 11.40 -10.17
CA MET A 276 -4.99 10.47 -9.36
C MET A 276 -6.47 10.54 -9.73
N ARG A 277 -7.16 9.40 -9.69
CA ARG A 277 -8.63 9.36 -9.68
C ARG A 277 -9.18 8.39 -8.65
N PHE A 278 -10.39 8.69 -8.19
CA PHE A 278 -11.12 7.95 -7.17
C PHE A 278 -12.28 7.22 -7.82
N LEU A 279 -12.34 5.90 -7.61
CA LEU A 279 -13.30 5.05 -8.29
C LEU A 279 -14.65 5.06 -7.55
N ASP A 280 -15.70 5.39 -8.30
CA ASP A 280 -17.07 5.47 -7.81
C ASP A 280 -17.56 4.12 -7.24
N THR A 281 -18.11 4.16 -6.02
CA THR A 281 -18.68 3.01 -5.31
C THR A 281 -19.89 2.40 -6.01
N LYS A 282 -20.49 3.11 -6.98
CA LYS A 282 -21.44 2.53 -7.94
C LYS A 282 -20.84 1.34 -8.70
N TYR A 283 -19.56 1.41 -9.08
CA TYR A 283 -18.90 0.33 -9.84
C TYR A 283 -17.97 -0.50 -8.94
N PHE A 284 -17.29 0.14 -8.00
CA PHE A 284 -16.30 -0.47 -7.09
C PHE A 284 -16.79 -0.35 -5.65
N GLY A 285 -17.87 -1.05 -5.34
CA GLY A 285 -18.55 -0.92 -4.06
C GLY A 285 -17.86 -1.64 -2.91
N GLY A 286 -18.35 -1.43 -1.71
CA GLY A 286 -18.02 -2.25 -0.56
C GLY A 286 -19.13 -2.26 0.48
N PHE A 287 -19.07 -3.13 1.50
CA PHE A 287 -20.09 -3.17 2.55
C PHE A 287 -20.28 -1.84 3.30
N CYS A 288 -19.29 -0.95 3.33
CA CYS A 288 -19.45 0.43 3.86
C CYS A 288 -20.42 1.28 3.02
N GLU A 289 -20.37 1.12 1.69
CA GLU A 289 -21.14 1.85 0.69
C GLU A 289 -21.40 0.91 -0.51
N PRO A 290 -22.42 0.04 -0.41
CA PRO A 290 -22.64 -0.97 -1.43
C PRO A 290 -23.12 -0.32 -2.73
N SER A 291 -22.60 -0.80 -3.87
CA SER A 291 -23.21 -0.49 -5.16
C SER A 291 -24.68 -0.91 -5.14
N ARG A 292 -25.59 -0.01 -5.50
CA ARG A 292 -27.04 -0.32 -5.54
C ARG A 292 -27.50 -0.89 -6.88
N ASP A 293 -26.59 -0.96 -7.85
CA ASP A 293 -26.90 -1.22 -9.24
C ASP A 293 -26.16 -2.48 -9.70
N LEU A 294 -26.86 -3.62 -9.62
CA LEU A 294 -26.36 -4.93 -10.03
C LEU A 294 -26.04 -5.00 -11.53
N ASP A 295 -26.63 -4.10 -12.34
CA ASP A 295 -26.33 -4.01 -13.77
C ASP A 295 -24.96 -3.39 -14.05
N ASN A 296 -24.43 -2.61 -13.11
CA ASN A 296 -23.21 -1.84 -13.30
C ASN A 296 -22.05 -2.23 -12.38
N VAL A 297 -22.31 -2.85 -11.23
CA VAL A 297 -21.28 -3.26 -10.27
C VAL A 297 -20.19 -4.12 -10.93
N CYS A 298 -18.93 -3.71 -10.74
CA CYS A 298 -17.74 -4.42 -11.18
C CYS A 298 -17.17 -5.26 -10.04
N THR A 299 -17.02 -4.65 -8.86
CA THR A 299 -16.50 -5.33 -7.67
C THR A 299 -17.27 -4.94 -6.41
N MET A 300 -17.20 -5.81 -5.39
CA MET A 300 -17.68 -5.51 -4.04
C MET A 300 -16.67 -5.99 -3.00
N HIS A 301 -16.18 -5.08 -2.16
CA HIS A 301 -15.24 -5.36 -1.09
C HIS A 301 -15.97 -5.62 0.24
N ALA A 302 -15.59 -6.66 0.99
CA ALA A 302 -15.97 -6.83 2.40
C ALA A 302 -15.25 -5.86 3.38
N ASN A 303 -15.13 -4.59 2.99
CA ASN A 303 -14.65 -3.51 3.86
C ASN A 303 -15.66 -3.22 4.99
N CYS A 304 -15.29 -2.40 5.98
CA CYS A 304 -16.09 -2.22 7.21
C CYS A 304 -16.47 -3.52 7.95
N CYS A 305 -15.81 -4.63 7.67
CA CYS A 305 -16.07 -5.92 8.31
C CYS A 305 -14.89 -6.36 9.15
N VAL A 306 -15.16 -6.85 10.36
CA VAL A 306 -14.14 -7.34 11.28
C VAL A 306 -14.37 -8.82 11.54
N GLY A 307 -13.28 -9.60 11.43
CA GLY A 307 -13.25 -11.03 11.66
C GLY A 307 -13.46 -11.83 10.37
N LEU A 308 -12.55 -12.77 10.13
CA LEU A 308 -12.52 -13.64 8.95
C LEU A 308 -13.85 -14.40 8.76
N GLU A 309 -14.36 -15.04 9.81
CA GLU A 309 -15.62 -15.79 9.77
C GLU A 309 -16.82 -14.94 9.35
N ASN A 310 -16.88 -13.69 9.79
CA ASN A 310 -17.96 -12.77 9.39
C ASN A 310 -17.84 -12.42 7.91
N LYS A 311 -16.61 -12.15 7.43
CA LYS A 311 -16.35 -11.90 6.01
C LYS A 311 -16.77 -13.09 5.15
N ILE A 312 -16.35 -14.31 5.50
CA ILE A 312 -16.68 -15.52 4.73
C ILE A 312 -18.20 -15.70 4.61
N ARG A 313 -18.95 -15.54 5.70
CA ARG A 313 -20.42 -15.72 5.69
C ARG A 313 -21.11 -14.72 4.77
N ASP A 314 -20.75 -13.44 4.88
CA ASP A 314 -21.41 -12.38 4.10
C ASP A 314 -20.93 -12.36 2.64
N LEU A 315 -19.68 -12.77 2.36
CA LEU A 315 -19.19 -12.96 0.99
C LEU A 315 -19.89 -14.14 0.30
N ARG A 316 -20.14 -15.26 1.00
CA ARG A 316 -20.96 -16.36 0.46
C ARG A 316 -22.37 -15.90 0.14
N GLN A 317 -22.98 -15.13 1.04
CA GLN A 317 -24.30 -14.54 0.80
C GLN A 317 -24.30 -13.66 -0.46
N LEU A 318 -23.26 -12.85 -0.63
CA LEU A 318 -23.10 -11.95 -1.77
C LEU A 318 -23.01 -12.71 -3.11
N LEU A 319 -22.30 -13.83 -3.15
CA LEU A 319 -22.26 -14.70 -4.36
C LEU A 319 -23.63 -15.33 -4.66
N VAL A 320 -24.37 -15.76 -3.64
CA VAL A 320 -25.75 -16.26 -3.81
C VAL A 320 -26.69 -15.16 -4.34
N ASP A 321 -26.55 -13.93 -3.85
CA ASP A 321 -27.34 -12.79 -4.35
C ASP A 321 -27.06 -12.52 -5.82
N TRP A 322 -25.77 -12.58 -6.19
CA TRP A 322 -25.34 -12.43 -7.57
C TRP A 322 -25.92 -13.51 -8.48
N GLU A 323 -25.86 -14.78 -8.11
CA GLU A 323 -26.41 -15.90 -8.88
C GLU A 323 -27.94 -15.81 -9.06
N ASN A 324 -28.65 -15.41 -8.00
CA ASN A 324 -30.09 -15.18 -8.06
C ASN A 324 -30.42 -14.03 -9.03
N TYR A 325 -29.66 -12.93 -8.96
CA TYR A 325 -29.80 -11.82 -9.90
C TYR A 325 -29.52 -12.27 -11.34
N LEU A 326 -28.47 -13.04 -11.59
CA LEU A 326 -28.17 -13.56 -12.94
C LEU A 326 -29.32 -14.42 -13.49
N SER A 327 -29.95 -15.21 -12.62
CA SER A 327 -31.09 -16.06 -12.96
C SER A 327 -32.37 -15.24 -13.25
N ALA A 328 -32.53 -14.10 -12.57
CA ALA A 328 -33.67 -13.20 -12.70
C ALA A 328 -33.45 -12.02 -13.65
N ALA A 329 -32.25 -11.81 -14.21
CA ALA A 329 -31.85 -10.59 -14.92
C ALA A 329 -32.69 -10.23 -16.17
N LYS A 330 -33.57 -11.13 -16.63
CA LYS A 330 -34.51 -10.90 -17.75
C LYS A 330 -35.96 -10.66 -17.30
N THR A 331 -36.20 -10.56 -16.00
CA THR A 331 -37.54 -10.32 -15.43
C THR A 331 -37.60 -8.95 -14.76
N SER A 332 -38.82 -8.46 -14.50
CA SER A 332 -39.05 -7.26 -13.67
C SER A 332 -38.47 -7.42 -12.27
N ASP A 333 -38.49 -8.65 -11.74
CA ASP A 333 -37.99 -8.95 -10.40
C ASP A 333 -36.48 -8.75 -10.31
N GLY A 334 -35.73 -9.17 -11.35
CA GLY A 334 -34.29 -8.93 -11.45
C GLY A 334 -33.91 -7.45 -11.44
N GLN A 335 -34.74 -6.58 -12.02
CA GLN A 335 -34.52 -5.12 -12.01
C GLN A 335 -34.72 -4.49 -10.63
N MET A 336 -35.47 -5.15 -9.74
CA MET A 336 -35.71 -4.71 -8.37
C MET A 336 -34.77 -5.37 -7.35
N MET A 337 -33.94 -6.32 -7.77
CA MET A 337 -33.03 -7.01 -6.87
C MET A 337 -31.93 -6.08 -6.36
N THR A 338 -31.61 -6.24 -5.07
CA THR A 338 -30.48 -5.59 -4.41
C THR A 338 -29.79 -6.61 -3.52
N TRP A 339 -28.56 -6.30 -3.10
CA TRP A 339 -27.84 -7.08 -2.11
C TRP A 339 -28.64 -7.22 -0.82
N ARG A 340 -28.61 -8.41 -0.24
CA ARG A 340 -28.99 -8.58 1.16
C ARG A 340 -27.93 -7.90 2.04
N ASN A 341 -28.39 -7.38 3.16
CA ASN A 341 -27.55 -6.74 4.16
C ASN A 341 -26.47 -7.72 4.67
N PRO A 342 -25.18 -7.34 4.73
CA PRO A 342 -24.11 -8.14 5.33
C PRO A 342 -24.23 -8.10 6.87
N GLU A 343 -25.18 -8.88 7.41
CA GLU A 343 -25.54 -8.84 8.82
C GLU A 343 -24.38 -9.22 9.74
N ASN A 344 -23.52 -10.16 9.35
CA ASN A 344 -22.44 -10.63 10.21
C ASN A 344 -21.34 -9.57 10.37
N CYS A 345 -20.99 -8.90 9.28
CA CYS A 345 -20.09 -7.77 9.24
C CYS A 345 -20.66 -6.55 9.97
N MET A 346 -21.97 -6.30 9.85
CA MET A 346 -22.62 -5.16 10.50
C MET A 346 -22.83 -5.33 12.01
N LYS A 347 -23.03 -6.57 12.52
CA LYS A 347 -23.30 -6.84 13.95
C LYS A 347 -22.36 -6.08 14.89
N GLN A 348 -21.06 -6.01 14.61
CA GLN A 348 -20.10 -5.32 15.49
C GLN A 348 -20.26 -3.80 15.53
N TRP A 349 -20.71 -3.17 14.44
CA TRP A 349 -20.98 -1.73 14.39
C TRP A 349 -22.17 -1.33 15.27
N TRP A 350 -23.21 -2.17 15.30
CA TRP A 350 -24.35 -1.99 16.19
C TRP A 350 -23.94 -2.05 17.67
N TRP A 351 -23.06 -2.99 18.06
CA TRP A 351 -22.52 -3.06 19.42
C TRP A 351 -21.68 -1.84 19.80
N LYS A 352 -20.83 -1.32 18.89
CA LYS A 352 -20.04 -0.09 19.13
C LYS A 352 -20.92 1.17 19.21
N LYS A 353 -21.96 1.31 18.37
CA LYS A 353 -22.94 2.41 18.48
C LYS A 353 -23.72 2.34 19.80
N LYS A 354 -24.16 1.16 20.22
CA LYS A 354 -24.92 0.95 21.46
C LYS A 354 -24.09 1.28 22.71
N LYS A 355 -22.78 1.02 22.71
CA LYS A 355 -21.87 1.47 23.79
C LYS A 355 -21.68 2.99 23.81
N LYS A 356 -21.61 3.66 22.66
CA LYS A 356 -21.49 5.13 22.58
C LYS A 356 -22.76 5.89 22.99
N SER A 357 -23.93 5.25 22.92
CA SER A 357 -25.22 5.85 23.35
C SER A 357 -25.55 5.63 24.83
N ILE A 358 -24.71 4.90 25.56
CA ILE A 358 -24.89 4.57 26.99
C ILE A 358 -23.73 5.17 27.84
N GLY A 359 -22.82 5.93 27.21
CA GLY A 359 -21.65 6.53 27.84
C GLY A 359 -21.77 8.04 27.98
#